data_AF-A0A0U3SBK0-F1
#
_entry.id   AF-A0A0U3SBK0-F1
#
_cell.length_a   1.000
_cell.length_b   1.000
_cell.length_c   1.000
_cell.angle_alpha   90.00
_cell.angle_beta   90.00
_cell.angle_gamma   90.00
#
_symmetry.space_group_name_H-M   'P 1'
#
loop_
_entity.id
_entity.type
_entity.pdbx_description
1 polymer ?
#
loop_
_entity_poly.entity_id
_entity_poly.type
_entity_poly.pdbx_seq_one_letter_code
_entity_poly.pdbx_strand_id
1 'polypeptide(L)'
;NEIKSRMRAQASDDVDVIITEIGGTVGDIESQPFLEAAREVRRDLGPDNCMFVHVSLVPYISAAHELKTKPTQHSVMMLRQLGISPDALVLRSDRPLNQSIKDKISLMCDVDAEGVVNCVDAPSIYDVPKILFEEGLDAYVVRELGLPFHDVDWDEWADLLERVHHPKHEVNIAIVGKYIDLPDAYLSVTEAIKAGGFANWAKVNVKWVAADRCETTEGAAAALDNVDGIVIPGGFGIRGIDGKIGALKFARETKLPALGLCLGLQ
;
A
#
# COMPACT_ATOMS: atom_id res chain seq x y z
N ASN A 1 3.14 -24.16 -14.92
CA ASN A 1 1.78 -24.76 -14.85
C ASN A 1 0.97 -24.35 -13.63
N GLU A 2 1.32 -24.76 -12.40
CA GLU A 2 0.47 -24.45 -11.22
C GLU A 2 0.31 -22.93 -10.99
N ILE A 3 1.42 -22.17 -10.98
CA ILE A 3 1.39 -20.71 -10.79
C ILE A 3 0.53 -20.03 -11.86
N LYS A 4 0.69 -20.41 -13.14
CA LYS A 4 -0.15 -19.93 -14.24
C LYS A 4 -1.64 -20.21 -14.02
N SER A 5 -1.97 -21.42 -13.56
CA SER A 5 -3.35 -21.78 -13.22
C SER A 5 -3.91 -20.89 -12.10
N ARG A 6 -3.09 -20.54 -11.11
CA ARG A 6 -3.48 -19.64 -10.01
C ARG A 6 -3.67 -18.19 -10.48
N MET A 7 -2.78 -17.68 -11.33
CA MET A 7 -2.91 -16.35 -11.94
C MET A 7 -4.21 -16.20 -12.76
N ARG A 8 -4.66 -17.29 -13.38
CA ARG A 8 -5.87 -17.32 -14.22
C ARG A 8 -7.11 -17.85 -13.50
N ALA A 9 -7.04 -18.20 -12.22
CA ALA A 9 -8.11 -18.92 -11.52
C ALA A 9 -9.41 -18.11 -11.40
N GLN A 10 -9.32 -16.77 -11.41
CA GLN A 10 -10.47 -15.87 -11.36
C GLN A 10 -11.03 -15.51 -12.75
N ALA A 11 -10.40 -15.98 -13.83
CA ALA A 11 -10.85 -15.65 -15.19
C ALA A 11 -12.22 -16.27 -15.46
N SER A 12 -13.19 -15.42 -15.72
CA SER A 12 -14.58 -15.78 -16.06
C SER A 12 -15.20 -14.64 -16.88
N ASP A 13 -16.36 -14.87 -17.48
CA ASP A 13 -17.05 -13.87 -18.31
C ASP A 13 -17.49 -12.62 -17.52
N ASP A 14 -17.50 -12.69 -16.18
CA ASP A 14 -17.86 -11.58 -15.28
C ASP A 14 -16.64 -10.76 -14.80
N VAL A 15 -15.43 -11.05 -15.29
CA VAL A 15 -14.19 -10.39 -14.88
C VAL A 15 -13.44 -9.83 -16.10
N ASP A 16 -13.42 -8.50 -16.23
CA ASP A 16 -12.74 -7.83 -17.33
C ASP A 16 -11.21 -7.86 -17.22
N VAL A 17 -10.68 -7.59 -16.01
CA VAL A 17 -9.24 -7.46 -15.76
C VAL A 17 -8.85 -8.17 -14.46
N ILE A 18 -7.76 -8.94 -14.50
CA ILE A 18 -7.11 -9.52 -13.33
C ILE A 18 -5.78 -8.82 -13.11
N ILE A 19 -5.65 -8.08 -12.01
CA ILE A 19 -4.37 -7.50 -11.60
C ILE A 19 -3.64 -8.52 -10.73
N THR A 20 -2.51 -9.01 -11.23
CA THR A 20 -1.63 -9.94 -10.49
C THR A 20 -0.38 -9.21 -10.04
N GLU A 21 -0.24 -8.97 -8.74
CA GLU A 21 1.01 -8.49 -8.15
C GLU A 21 2.00 -9.67 -8.02
N ILE A 22 3.21 -9.50 -8.56
CA ILE A 22 4.30 -10.46 -8.39
C ILE A 22 5.20 -9.93 -7.28
N GLY A 23 5.10 -10.57 -6.10
CA GLY A 23 5.94 -10.22 -4.96
C GLY A 23 7.44 -10.50 -5.19
N GLY A 24 8.27 -9.86 -4.36
CA GLY A 24 9.73 -9.92 -4.47
C GLY A 24 10.29 -8.84 -5.41
N THR A 25 11.60 -8.88 -5.66
CA THR A 25 12.26 -7.95 -6.59
C THR A 25 12.67 -8.69 -7.86
N VAL A 26 12.58 -8.03 -9.02
CA VAL A 26 13.14 -8.56 -10.27
C VAL A 26 14.65 -8.72 -10.11
N GLY A 27 15.15 -9.93 -10.39
CA GLY A 27 16.55 -10.32 -10.18
C GLY A 27 16.74 -11.29 -9.01
N ASP A 28 15.78 -11.38 -8.09
CA ASP A 28 15.82 -12.35 -7.00
C ASP A 28 15.47 -13.76 -7.51
N ILE A 29 16.17 -14.76 -6.98
CA ILE A 29 15.96 -16.18 -7.35
C ILE A 29 14.54 -16.64 -7.00
N GLU A 30 13.99 -16.13 -5.90
CA GLU A 30 12.65 -16.48 -5.40
C GLU A 30 11.54 -16.05 -6.37
N SER A 31 11.75 -14.96 -7.11
CA SER A 31 10.76 -14.37 -8.04
C SER A 31 10.74 -15.06 -9.42
N GLN A 32 11.79 -15.81 -9.78
CA GLN A 32 11.94 -16.36 -11.14
C GLN A 32 10.77 -17.26 -11.58
N PRO A 33 10.24 -18.19 -10.75
CA PRO A 33 9.12 -19.03 -11.16
C PRO A 33 7.84 -18.23 -11.44
N PHE A 34 7.64 -17.12 -10.74
CA PHE A 34 6.47 -16.25 -10.93
C PHE A 34 6.59 -15.43 -12.22
N LEU A 35 7.77 -14.86 -12.49
CA LEU A 35 8.02 -14.12 -13.72
C LEU A 35 7.91 -15.04 -14.94
N GLU A 36 8.46 -16.25 -14.88
CA GLU A 36 8.32 -17.23 -15.96
C GLU A 36 6.85 -17.62 -16.19
N ALA A 37 6.07 -17.81 -15.12
CA ALA A 37 4.63 -18.09 -15.24
C ALA A 37 3.88 -16.91 -15.89
N ALA A 38 4.19 -15.67 -15.52
CA ALA A 38 3.57 -14.48 -16.12
C ALA A 38 3.96 -14.32 -17.61
N ARG A 39 5.21 -14.63 -17.96
CA ARG A 39 5.67 -14.67 -19.35
C ARG A 39 4.92 -15.73 -20.17
N GLU A 40 4.69 -16.92 -19.61
CA GLU A 40 3.85 -17.94 -20.23
C GLU A 40 2.39 -17.47 -20.38
N VAL A 41 1.82 -16.78 -19.38
CA VAL A 41 0.47 -16.21 -19.47
C VAL A 41 0.36 -15.27 -20.66
N ARG A 42 1.29 -14.32 -20.82
CA ARG A 42 1.29 -13.42 -22.00
C ARG A 42 1.40 -14.18 -23.30
N ARG A 43 2.23 -15.24 -23.35
CA ARG A 43 2.36 -16.08 -24.54
C ARG A 43 1.05 -16.76 -24.92
N ASP A 44 0.31 -17.26 -23.93
CA ASP A 44 -0.94 -17.98 -24.16
C ASP A 44 -2.10 -17.04 -24.55
N LEU A 45 -2.14 -15.83 -23.99
CA LEU A 45 -3.22 -14.86 -24.20
C LEU A 45 -2.98 -13.89 -25.37
N GLY A 46 -1.71 -13.71 -25.76
CA GLY A 46 -1.30 -12.68 -26.69
C GLY A 46 -1.06 -11.32 -26.02
N PRO A 47 -0.39 -10.39 -26.73
CA PRO A 47 -0.01 -9.08 -26.19
C PRO A 47 -1.22 -8.20 -25.86
N ASP A 48 -2.30 -8.28 -26.63
CA ASP A 48 -3.49 -7.43 -26.47
C ASP A 48 -4.33 -7.79 -25.22
N ASN A 49 -4.07 -8.95 -24.61
CA ASN A 49 -4.82 -9.47 -23.46
C ASN A 49 -3.95 -9.63 -22.19
N CYS A 50 -2.72 -9.12 -22.21
CA CYS A 50 -1.82 -9.23 -21.06
C CYS A 50 -0.76 -8.12 -21.09
N MET A 51 -0.83 -7.23 -20.11
CA MET A 51 0.07 -6.09 -19.95
C MET A 51 0.99 -6.26 -18.73
N PHE A 52 2.23 -5.79 -18.85
CA PHE A 52 3.21 -5.72 -17.77
C PHE A 52 3.43 -4.27 -17.34
N VAL A 53 3.03 -3.96 -16.11
CA VAL A 53 3.35 -2.69 -15.44
C VAL A 53 4.51 -2.94 -14.48
N HIS A 54 5.66 -2.29 -14.72
CA HIS A 54 6.85 -2.48 -13.89
C HIS A 54 7.09 -1.28 -12.96
N VAL A 55 7.15 -1.54 -11.66
CA VAL A 55 7.40 -0.51 -10.64
C VAL A 55 8.91 -0.39 -10.39
N SER A 56 9.43 0.83 -10.42
CA SER A 56 10.85 1.11 -10.21
C SER A 56 11.07 2.32 -9.32
N LEU A 57 12.24 2.41 -8.68
CA LEU A 57 12.64 3.53 -7.84
C LEU A 57 13.58 4.48 -8.60
N VAL A 58 13.26 5.77 -8.59
CA VAL A 58 14.11 6.86 -9.07
C VAL A 58 14.66 7.62 -7.85
N PRO A 59 15.83 7.22 -7.32
CA PRO A 59 16.36 7.82 -6.10
C PRO A 59 16.96 9.21 -6.37
N TYR A 60 16.79 10.10 -5.39
CA TYR A 60 17.51 11.36 -5.32
C TYR A 60 18.83 11.20 -4.55
N ILE A 61 19.94 11.62 -5.15
CA ILE A 61 21.26 11.57 -4.51
C ILE A 61 21.58 12.94 -3.93
N SER A 62 21.40 13.10 -2.62
CA SER A 62 21.58 14.37 -1.92
C SER A 62 22.95 15.01 -2.15
N ALA A 63 24.02 14.22 -2.20
CA ALA A 63 25.38 14.73 -2.44
C ALA A 63 25.60 15.30 -3.86
N ALA A 64 24.81 14.85 -4.85
CA ALA A 64 24.92 15.26 -6.24
C ALA A 64 23.78 16.18 -6.69
N HIS A 65 22.78 16.40 -5.82
CA HIS A 65 21.56 17.16 -6.11
C HIS A 65 20.83 16.72 -7.39
N GLU A 66 20.79 15.41 -7.65
CA GLU A 66 20.25 14.86 -8.90
C GLU A 66 19.45 13.57 -8.67
N LEU A 67 18.36 13.43 -9.43
CA LEU A 67 17.60 12.20 -9.57
C LEU A 67 18.31 11.24 -10.52
N LYS A 68 18.47 9.98 -10.12
CA LYS A 68 19.20 8.98 -10.92
C LYS A 68 18.24 7.98 -11.57
N THR A 69 18.25 7.95 -12.90
CA THR A 69 17.42 7.03 -13.70
C THR A 69 18.08 5.68 -13.98
N LYS A 70 19.34 5.49 -13.58
CA LYS A 70 20.08 4.24 -13.85
C LYS A 70 19.53 3.00 -13.14
N PRO A 71 19.07 3.07 -11.88
CA PRO A 71 18.38 1.94 -11.26
C PRO A 71 17.20 1.43 -12.08
N THR A 72 16.35 2.32 -12.61
CA THR A 72 15.25 1.97 -13.51
C THR A 72 15.73 1.30 -14.79
N GLN A 73 16.73 1.87 -15.46
CA GLN A 73 17.28 1.29 -16.69
C GLN A 73 17.81 -0.13 -16.48
N HIS A 74 18.54 -0.36 -15.39
CA HIS A 74 19.08 -1.68 -15.07
C HIS A 74 17.98 -2.68 -14.68
N SER A 75 16.96 -2.22 -13.95
CA SER A 75 15.82 -3.03 -13.55
C SER A 75 15.01 -3.50 -14.78
N VAL A 76 14.74 -2.61 -15.74
CA VAL A 76 14.10 -2.97 -17.01
C VAL A 76 14.97 -3.92 -17.83
N MET A 77 16.29 -3.71 -17.86
CA MET A 77 17.21 -4.65 -18.52
C MET A 77 17.14 -6.06 -17.92
N MET A 78 17.10 -6.19 -16.59
CA MET A 78 16.95 -7.48 -15.91
C MET A 78 15.60 -8.15 -16.24
N LEU A 79 14.51 -7.37 -16.26
CA LEU A 79 13.20 -7.89 -16.65
C LEU A 79 13.20 -8.42 -18.09
N ARG A 80 13.82 -7.69 -19.02
CA ARG A 80 13.97 -8.08 -20.43
C ARG A 80 14.85 -9.30 -20.63
N GLN A 81 15.87 -9.50 -19.80
CA GLN A 81 16.70 -10.73 -19.82
C GLN A 81 15.87 -11.99 -19.49
N LEU A 82 14.77 -11.83 -18.75
CA LEU A 82 13.81 -12.90 -18.48
C LEU A 82 12.73 -13.03 -19.58
N GLY A 83 12.85 -12.29 -20.69
CA GLY A 83 11.91 -12.32 -21.80
C GLY A 83 10.61 -11.55 -21.56
N ILE A 84 10.59 -10.63 -20.59
CA ILE A 84 9.46 -9.76 -20.29
C ILE A 84 9.81 -8.32 -20.68
N SER A 85 9.01 -7.73 -21.56
CA SER A 85 9.10 -6.29 -21.86
C SER A 85 7.96 -5.58 -21.15
N PRO A 86 8.24 -4.55 -20.31
CA PRO A 86 7.19 -3.78 -19.67
C PRO A 86 6.47 -2.91 -20.70
N ASP A 87 5.16 -2.81 -20.59
CA ASP A 87 4.34 -1.92 -21.41
C ASP A 87 4.15 -0.55 -20.73
N ALA A 88 4.29 -0.49 -19.39
CA ALA A 88 4.30 0.75 -18.61
C ALA A 88 5.33 0.68 -17.47
N LEU A 89 5.81 1.86 -17.04
CA LEU A 89 6.73 2.04 -15.93
C LEU A 89 6.12 2.97 -14.88
N VAL A 90 5.98 2.49 -13.65
CA VAL A 90 5.60 3.31 -12.50
C VAL A 90 6.86 3.72 -11.75
N LEU A 91 7.21 5.00 -11.84
CA LEU A 91 8.42 5.57 -11.25
C LEU A 91 8.11 6.12 -9.85
N ARG A 92 8.49 5.36 -8.82
CA ARG A 92 8.46 5.81 -7.42
C ARG A 92 9.59 6.81 -7.17
N SER A 93 9.26 7.93 -6.53
CA SER A 93 10.23 8.96 -6.16
C SER A 93 9.76 9.76 -4.94
N ASP A 94 10.71 10.37 -4.22
CA ASP A 94 10.43 11.25 -3.09
C ASP A 94 10.02 12.68 -3.52
N ARG A 95 10.04 12.95 -4.82
CA ARG A 95 9.75 14.26 -5.42
C ARG A 95 9.29 14.14 -6.88
N PRO A 96 8.59 15.14 -7.42
CA PRO A 96 8.16 15.13 -8.81
C PRO A 96 9.32 14.99 -9.80
N LEU A 97 9.12 14.18 -10.83
CA LEU A 97 10.02 14.05 -11.96
C LEU A 97 9.62 15.03 -13.07
N ASN A 98 10.59 15.74 -13.64
CA ASN A 98 10.32 16.57 -14.81
C ASN A 98 10.15 15.72 -16.07
N GLN A 99 9.54 16.29 -17.10
CA GLN A 99 9.28 15.58 -18.36
C GLN A 99 10.55 15.05 -19.02
N SER A 100 11.66 15.79 -18.95
CA SER A 100 12.93 15.34 -19.57
C SER A 100 13.53 14.09 -18.93
N ILE A 101 13.29 13.86 -17.63
CA ILE A 101 13.63 12.59 -16.96
C ILE A 101 12.75 11.45 -17.48
N LYS A 102 11.42 11.68 -17.59
CA LYS A 102 10.46 10.69 -18.12
C LYS A 102 10.80 10.32 -19.56
N ASP A 103 11.06 11.32 -20.42
CA ASP A 103 11.46 11.11 -21.83
C ASP A 103 12.77 10.32 -21.94
N LYS A 104 13.76 10.62 -21.09
CA LYS A 104 15.02 9.86 -21.03
C LYS A 104 14.76 8.41 -20.61
N ILE A 105 13.86 8.17 -19.66
CA ILE A 105 13.52 6.81 -19.21
C ILE A 105 12.79 6.07 -20.33
N SER A 106 11.77 6.68 -20.95
CA SER A 106 11.05 6.14 -22.12
C SER A 106 12.04 5.73 -23.22
N LEU A 107 12.93 6.63 -23.64
CA LEU A 107 13.92 6.34 -24.69
C LEU A 107 14.88 5.21 -24.31
N MET A 108 15.42 5.23 -23.09
CA MET A 108 16.45 4.26 -22.67
C MET A 108 15.87 2.89 -22.32
N CYS A 109 14.61 2.85 -21.89
CA CYS A 109 13.90 1.63 -21.54
C CYS A 109 13.05 1.11 -22.69
N ASP A 110 12.88 1.88 -23.78
CA ASP A 110 12.05 1.57 -24.94
C ASP A 110 10.63 1.16 -24.52
N VAL A 111 9.99 2.12 -23.82
CA VAL A 111 8.61 2.07 -23.34
C VAL A 111 7.92 3.35 -23.82
N ASP A 112 6.65 3.28 -24.22
CA ASP A 112 5.87 4.45 -24.63
C ASP A 112 5.96 5.56 -23.57
N ALA A 113 6.16 6.80 -24.01
CA ALA A 113 6.23 7.96 -23.12
C ALA A 113 4.96 8.14 -22.29
N GLU A 114 3.78 7.80 -22.84
CA GLU A 114 2.51 7.84 -22.10
C GLU A 114 2.42 6.75 -21.02
N GLY A 115 3.14 5.63 -21.20
CA GLY A 115 3.25 4.56 -20.21
C GLY A 115 4.31 4.82 -19.13
N VAL A 116 5.07 5.91 -19.18
CA VAL A 116 6.07 6.26 -18.16
C VAL A 116 5.50 7.29 -17.18
N VAL A 117 5.05 6.80 -16.02
CA VAL A 117 4.31 7.60 -15.03
C VAL A 117 5.08 7.82 -13.74
N ASN A 118 5.01 9.03 -13.18
CA ASN A 118 5.62 9.35 -11.90
C ASN A 118 4.65 9.18 -10.73
N CYS A 119 4.82 8.11 -9.96
CA CYS A 119 4.13 7.93 -8.69
C CYS A 119 4.99 8.49 -7.54
N VAL A 120 4.93 9.81 -7.35
CA VAL A 120 5.61 10.49 -6.24
C VAL A 120 5.06 10.03 -4.89
N ASP A 121 5.89 10.06 -3.84
CA ASP A 121 5.46 9.78 -2.48
C ASP A 121 4.27 10.67 -2.09
N ALA A 122 3.20 10.00 -1.66
CA ALA A 122 1.93 10.62 -1.36
C ALA A 122 1.77 10.85 0.15
N PRO A 123 1.10 11.92 0.59
CA PRO A 123 0.87 12.17 2.02
C PRO A 123 -0.04 11.12 2.65
N SER A 124 -0.90 10.47 1.86
CA SER A 124 -1.72 9.34 2.26
C SER A 124 -1.79 8.28 1.16
N ILE A 125 -2.02 7.03 1.55
CA ILE A 125 -2.24 5.92 0.59
C ILE A 125 -3.47 6.18 -0.29
N TYR A 126 -4.44 6.95 0.22
CA TYR A 126 -5.69 7.28 -0.49
C TYR A 126 -5.47 8.28 -1.64
N ASP A 127 -4.34 8.98 -1.67
CA ASP A 127 -3.98 9.94 -2.73
C ASP A 127 -3.35 9.25 -3.95
N VAL A 128 -2.85 8.03 -3.81
CA VAL A 128 -2.15 7.30 -4.89
C VAL A 128 -3.02 7.15 -6.15
N PRO A 129 -4.31 6.80 -6.08
CA PRO A 129 -5.16 6.73 -7.27
C PRO A 129 -5.24 8.05 -8.04
N LYS A 130 -5.30 9.19 -7.33
CA LYS A 130 -5.33 10.51 -7.96
C LYS A 130 -4.01 10.83 -8.66
N ILE A 131 -2.87 10.49 -8.04
CA ILE A 131 -1.54 10.68 -8.66
C ILE A 131 -1.41 9.86 -9.95
N LEU A 132 -1.83 8.59 -9.93
CA LEU A 132 -1.77 7.72 -11.10
C LEU A 132 -2.74 8.16 -12.21
N PHE A 133 -3.92 8.66 -11.84
CA PHE A 133 -4.90 9.23 -12.76
C PHE A 133 -4.39 10.51 -13.43
N GLU A 134 -3.79 11.43 -12.65
CA GLU A 134 -3.20 12.67 -13.19
C GLU A 134 -2.02 12.39 -14.14
N GLU A 135 -1.30 11.29 -13.94
CA GLU A 135 -0.27 10.81 -14.87
C GLU A 135 -0.83 9.97 -16.04
N GLY A 136 -2.13 9.66 -16.05
CA GLY A 136 -2.82 8.99 -17.15
C GLY A 136 -2.60 7.48 -17.27
N LEU A 137 -2.14 6.81 -16.21
CA LEU A 137 -1.82 5.37 -16.26
C LEU A 137 -3.05 4.52 -16.58
N ASP A 138 -4.20 4.82 -15.97
CA ASP A 138 -5.44 4.09 -16.14
C ASP A 138 -5.97 4.20 -17.58
N ALA A 139 -5.99 5.42 -18.15
CA ALA A 139 -6.39 5.64 -19.53
C ALA A 139 -5.45 4.93 -20.53
N TYR A 140 -4.14 4.94 -20.25
CA TYR A 140 -3.16 4.17 -21.01
C TYR A 140 -3.46 2.67 -20.96
N VAL A 141 -3.68 2.10 -19.78
CA VAL A 141 -4.01 0.67 -19.61
C VAL A 141 -5.30 0.28 -20.35
N VAL A 142 -6.36 1.10 -20.23
CA VAL A 142 -7.65 0.86 -20.92
C VAL A 142 -7.45 0.81 -22.43
N ARG A 143 -6.64 1.72 -22.99
CA ARG A 143 -6.32 1.75 -24.42
C ARG A 143 -5.50 0.54 -24.85
N GLU A 144 -4.41 0.23 -24.16
CA GLU A 144 -3.48 -0.84 -24.54
C GLU A 144 -4.13 -2.23 -24.47
N LEU A 145 -5.09 -2.43 -23.55
CA LEU A 145 -5.87 -3.67 -23.45
C LEU A 145 -7.15 -3.67 -24.29
N GLY A 146 -7.43 -2.60 -25.04
CA GLY A 146 -8.64 -2.49 -25.87
C GLY A 146 -9.95 -2.58 -25.09
N LEU A 147 -9.95 -2.12 -23.82
CA LEU A 147 -11.11 -2.18 -22.94
C LEU A 147 -12.15 -1.09 -23.27
N PRO A 148 -13.43 -1.29 -22.93
CA PRO A 148 -14.44 -0.24 -23.04
C PRO A 148 -14.05 0.98 -22.20
N PHE A 149 -13.94 2.14 -22.86
CA PHE A 149 -13.60 3.39 -22.18
C PHE A 149 -14.84 4.04 -21.56
N HIS A 150 -14.71 4.47 -20.31
CA HIS A 150 -15.62 5.40 -19.66
C HIS A 150 -14.82 6.32 -18.72
N ASP A 151 -15.37 7.49 -18.43
CA ASP A 151 -14.76 8.39 -17.45
C ASP A 151 -14.81 7.78 -16.04
N VAL A 152 -13.83 8.13 -15.20
CA VAL A 152 -13.79 7.70 -13.80
C VAL A 152 -14.85 8.47 -13.00
N ASP A 153 -15.70 7.73 -12.29
CA ASP A 153 -16.58 8.31 -11.29
C ASP A 153 -15.80 8.55 -9.99
N TRP A 154 -15.62 9.82 -9.65
CA TRP A 154 -14.82 10.26 -8.51
C TRP A 154 -15.64 10.50 -7.24
N ASP A 155 -16.97 10.41 -7.28
CA ASP A 155 -17.83 10.92 -6.19
C ASP A 155 -17.49 10.29 -4.82
N GLU A 156 -17.37 8.96 -4.76
CA GLU A 156 -17.03 8.25 -3.51
C GLU A 156 -15.59 8.54 -3.06
N TRP A 157 -14.64 8.55 -4.00
CA TRP A 157 -13.23 8.74 -3.67
C TRP A 157 -12.93 10.19 -3.27
N ALA A 158 -13.62 11.16 -3.88
CA ALA A 158 -13.52 12.57 -3.53
C ALA A 158 -14.07 12.85 -2.12
N ASP A 159 -15.20 12.26 -1.72
CA ASP A 159 -15.71 12.35 -0.35
C ASP A 159 -14.73 11.72 0.66
N LEU A 160 -14.11 10.58 0.31
CA LEU A 160 -13.05 9.99 1.13
C LEU A 160 -11.86 10.94 1.31
N LEU A 161 -11.32 11.49 0.21
CA LEU A 161 -10.19 12.42 0.27
C LEU A 161 -10.50 13.67 1.09
N GLU A 162 -11.73 14.18 0.99
CA GLU A 162 -12.17 15.32 1.80
C GLU A 162 -12.16 14.98 3.30
N ARG A 163 -12.60 13.78 3.70
CA ARG A 163 -12.53 13.33 5.10
C ARG A 163 -11.10 13.09 5.58
N VAL A 164 -10.21 12.64 4.70
CA VAL A 164 -8.80 12.38 5.00
C VAL A 164 -8.06 13.70 5.26
N HIS A 165 -8.25 14.69 4.39
CA HIS A 165 -7.47 15.93 4.39
C HIS A 165 -8.12 17.07 5.18
N HIS A 166 -9.44 17.07 5.34
CA HIS A 166 -10.20 18.11 6.04
C HIS A 166 -11.07 17.55 7.19
N PRO A 167 -10.46 16.86 8.17
CA PRO A 167 -11.18 16.39 9.36
C PRO A 167 -11.68 17.59 10.19
N LYS A 168 -12.86 17.45 10.79
CA LYS A 168 -13.50 18.44 11.67
C LYS A 168 -13.10 18.25 13.14
N HIS A 169 -12.65 17.05 13.49
CA HIS A 169 -12.30 16.64 14.84
C HIS A 169 -11.00 15.85 14.84
N GLU A 170 -10.36 15.75 16.00
CA GLU A 170 -9.25 14.83 16.22
C GLU A 170 -9.55 13.96 17.43
N VAL A 171 -9.08 12.71 17.40
CA VAL A 171 -9.24 11.74 18.49
C VAL A 171 -7.96 10.92 18.65
N ASN A 172 -7.52 10.74 19.88
CA ASN A 172 -6.33 9.97 20.21
C ASN A 172 -6.72 8.54 20.59
N ILE A 173 -6.33 7.56 19.77
CA ILE A 173 -6.64 6.16 20.02
C ILE A 173 -5.35 5.38 20.28
N ALA A 174 -5.27 4.73 21.43
CA ALA A 174 -4.13 3.87 21.75
C ALA A 174 -4.34 2.43 21.24
N ILE A 175 -3.37 1.91 20.49
CA ILE A 175 -3.30 0.48 20.16
C ILE A 175 -2.33 -0.18 21.13
N VAL A 176 -2.86 -1.03 22.02
CA VAL A 176 -2.08 -1.71 23.07
C VAL A 176 -1.58 -3.06 22.54
N GLY A 177 -0.47 -3.01 21.81
CA GLY A 177 0.09 -4.13 21.07
C GLY A 177 1.32 -4.75 21.73
N LYS A 178 1.67 -5.96 21.30
CA LYS A 178 2.94 -6.61 21.68
C LYS A 178 4.10 -6.11 20.81
N TYR A 179 3.86 -5.97 19.50
CA TYR A 179 4.86 -5.59 18.50
C TYR A 179 4.59 -4.18 18.00
N ILE A 180 4.86 -3.18 18.83
CA ILE A 180 4.59 -1.78 18.47
C ILE A 180 5.64 -1.17 17.54
N ASP A 181 6.84 -1.75 17.48
CA ASP A 181 7.94 -1.29 16.63
C ASP A 181 7.76 -1.72 15.16
N LEU A 182 6.76 -2.57 14.87
CA LEU A 182 6.41 -3.00 13.52
C LEU A 182 4.95 -2.63 13.24
N PRO A 183 4.67 -1.39 12.80
CA PRO A 183 3.31 -0.91 12.52
C PRO A 183 2.51 -1.84 11.59
N ASP A 184 3.20 -2.50 10.65
CA ASP A 184 2.59 -3.44 9.69
C ASP A 184 1.89 -4.63 10.34
N ALA A 185 2.32 -5.05 11.54
CA ALA A 185 1.68 -6.13 12.29
C ALA A 185 0.21 -5.81 12.65
N TYR A 186 -0.15 -4.53 12.60
CA TYR A 186 -1.48 -4.01 12.91
C TYR A 186 -2.05 -3.14 11.79
N LEU A 187 -1.60 -3.33 10.53
CA LEU A 187 -2.02 -2.51 9.40
C LEU A 187 -3.55 -2.45 9.25
N SER A 188 -4.21 -3.61 9.17
CA SER A 188 -5.67 -3.66 9.02
C SER A 188 -6.43 -3.07 10.21
N VAL A 189 -5.88 -3.18 11.42
CA VAL A 189 -6.48 -2.57 12.62
C VAL A 189 -6.36 -1.06 12.55
N THR A 190 -5.18 -0.56 12.16
CA THR A 190 -4.90 0.86 11.98
C THR A 190 -5.80 1.48 10.92
N GLU A 191 -5.92 0.84 9.76
CA GLU A 191 -6.78 1.34 8.68
C GLU A 191 -8.27 1.27 9.03
N ALA A 192 -8.74 0.22 9.72
CA ALA A 192 -10.13 0.16 10.18
C ALA A 192 -10.48 1.27 11.18
N ILE A 193 -9.55 1.60 12.09
CA ILE A 193 -9.73 2.70 13.04
C ILE A 193 -9.77 4.05 12.30
N LYS A 194 -8.86 4.28 11.34
CA LYS A 194 -8.88 5.47 10.49
C LYS A 194 -10.20 5.59 9.71
N ALA A 195 -10.70 4.49 9.14
CA ALA A 195 -11.99 4.45 8.46
C ALA A 195 -13.15 4.83 9.38
N GLY A 196 -13.13 4.36 10.64
CA GLY A 196 -14.07 4.82 11.67
C GLY A 196 -13.97 6.33 11.92
N GLY A 197 -12.76 6.89 11.89
CA GLY A 197 -12.52 8.34 11.89
C GLY A 197 -13.15 9.05 10.69
N PHE A 198 -12.91 8.57 9.48
CA PHE A 198 -13.46 9.17 8.24
C PHE A 198 -14.98 9.23 8.26
N ALA A 199 -15.63 8.15 8.71
CA ALA A 199 -17.09 8.11 8.86
C ALA A 199 -17.63 9.22 9.80
N ASN A 200 -16.80 9.69 10.74
CA ASN A 200 -17.14 10.71 11.73
C ASN A 200 -16.46 12.07 11.46
N TRP A 201 -15.87 12.27 10.28
CA TRP A 201 -15.09 13.49 9.97
C TRP A 201 -14.00 13.77 11.02
N ALA A 202 -13.38 12.72 11.54
CA ALA A 202 -12.37 12.79 12.59
C ALA A 202 -11.06 12.19 12.12
N LYS A 203 -9.95 12.86 12.43
CA LYS A 203 -8.62 12.30 12.29
C LYS A 203 -8.28 11.47 13.52
N VAL A 204 -7.93 10.21 13.30
CA VAL A 204 -7.46 9.35 14.39
C VAL A 204 -5.95 9.43 14.52
N ASN A 205 -5.49 9.98 15.63
CA ASN A 205 -4.10 10.00 16.03
C ASN A 205 -3.78 8.69 16.78
N VAL A 206 -3.12 7.75 16.09
CA VAL A 206 -2.80 6.44 16.66
C VAL A 206 -1.58 6.54 17.59
N LYS A 207 -1.77 6.18 18.86
CA LYS A 207 -0.72 6.05 19.86
C LYS A 207 -0.34 4.58 20.03
N TRP A 208 0.89 4.24 19.70
CA TRP A 208 1.39 2.88 19.89
C TRP A 208 1.82 2.66 21.33
N VAL A 209 1.22 1.67 21.99
CA VAL A 209 1.48 1.37 23.40
C VAL A 209 1.91 -0.09 23.55
N ALA A 210 3.12 -0.31 24.04
CA ALA A 210 3.61 -1.65 24.35
C ALA A 210 2.82 -2.22 25.53
N ALA A 211 2.20 -3.39 25.33
CA ALA A 211 1.35 -4.03 26.34
C ALA A 211 2.06 -4.18 27.69
N ASP A 212 3.33 -4.62 27.69
CA ASP A 212 4.15 -4.82 28.90
C ASP A 212 4.26 -3.55 29.78
N ARG A 213 4.03 -2.34 29.22
CA ARG A 213 4.00 -1.07 29.99
C ARG A 213 2.71 -0.87 30.80
N CYS A 214 1.67 -1.64 30.53
CA CYS A 214 0.35 -1.50 31.14
C CYS A 214 0.07 -2.56 32.23
N GLU A 215 1.06 -3.37 32.64
CA GLU A 215 0.87 -4.43 33.65
C GLU A 215 0.51 -3.88 35.03
N THR A 216 1.08 -2.74 35.42
CA THR A 216 0.76 -2.06 36.69
C THR A 216 -0.21 -0.90 36.47
N THR A 217 -0.95 -0.52 37.51
CA THR A 217 -1.88 0.61 37.45
C THR A 217 -1.16 1.90 37.07
N GLU A 218 0.00 2.16 37.66
CA GLU A 218 0.81 3.35 37.40
C GLU A 218 1.39 3.32 35.98
N GLY A 219 1.80 2.13 35.52
CA GLY A 219 2.29 1.93 34.16
C GLY A 219 1.21 2.19 33.12
N ALA A 220 0.01 1.63 33.33
CA ALA A 220 -1.15 1.85 32.48
C ALA A 220 -1.56 3.33 32.47
N ALA A 221 -1.61 3.99 33.62
CA ALA A 221 -1.92 5.42 33.72
C ALA A 221 -0.92 6.29 32.93
N ALA A 222 0.38 6.01 33.05
CA ALA A 222 1.41 6.75 32.32
C ALA A 222 1.37 6.45 30.80
N ALA A 223 1.14 5.20 30.42
CA ALA A 223 1.16 4.78 29.02
C ALA A 223 -0.11 5.22 28.26
N LEU A 224 -1.27 5.21 28.93
CA LEU A 224 -2.57 5.58 28.38
C LEU A 224 -2.97 7.02 28.71
N ASP A 225 -2.01 7.84 29.14
CA ASP A 225 -2.26 9.27 29.32
C ASP A 225 -2.63 9.95 27.99
N ASN A 226 -3.58 10.89 28.07
CA ASN A 226 -4.07 11.69 26.95
C ASN A 226 -4.56 10.86 25.74
N VAL A 227 -5.29 9.76 26.00
CA VAL A 227 -5.99 8.99 24.96
C VAL A 227 -7.50 9.04 25.20
N ASP A 228 -8.27 9.05 24.12
CA ASP A 228 -9.74 9.12 24.13
C ASP A 228 -10.39 7.72 24.00
N GLY A 229 -9.59 6.71 23.67
CA GLY A 229 -10.02 5.31 23.62
C GLY A 229 -8.84 4.37 23.42
N ILE A 230 -9.07 3.09 23.69
CA ILE A 230 -8.08 2.03 23.48
C ILE A 230 -8.61 0.92 22.57
N VAL A 231 -7.71 0.35 21.78
CA VAL A 231 -7.92 -0.89 21.05
C VAL A 231 -6.95 -1.93 21.57
N ILE A 232 -7.49 -3.07 22.01
CA ILE A 232 -6.72 -4.25 22.35
C ILE A 232 -6.77 -5.18 21.13
N PRO A 233 -5.73 -5.18 20.27
CA PRO A 233 -5.72 -6.03 19.09
C PRO A 233 -5.54 -7.50 19.48
N GLY A 234 -5.67 -8.37 18.48
CA GLY A 234 -5.26 -9.76 18.60
C GLY A 234 -3.78 -9.91 19.00
N GLY A 235 -3.40 -11.12 19.38
CA GLY A 235 -2.01 -11.46 19.67
C GLY A 235 -1.79 -12.95 19.51
N PHE A 236 -0.69 -13.33 18.86
CA PHE A 236 -0.27 -14.73 18.77
C PHE A 236 0.68 -15.05 19.92
N GLY A 237 0.38 -16.11 20.67
CA GLY A 237 1.14 -16.55 21.84
C GLY A 237 0.76 -15.82 23.14
N ILE A 238 1.45 -16.19 24.24
CA ILE A 238 1.06 -15.83 25.62
C ILE A 238 1.69 -14.55 26.18
N ARG A 239 2.62 -13.94 25.46
CA ARG A 239 3.43 -12.82 25.99
C ARG A 239 2.68 -11.49 25.84
N GLY A 240 2.71 -10.65 26.89
CA GLY A 240 2.06 -9.34 26.93
C GLY A 240 0.57 -9.37 27.24
N ILE A 241 0.04 -10.51 27.74
CA ILE A 241 -1.36 -10.65 28.14
C ILE A 241 -1.65 -9.85 29.41
N ASP A 242 -0.81 -9.97 30.45
CA ASP A 242 -1.00 -9.27 31.72
C ASP A 242 -1.08 -7.75 31.52
N GLY A 243 -0.26 -7.22 30.60
CA GLY A 243 -0.29 -5.83 30.19
C GLY A 243 -1.60 -5.40 29.52
N LYS A 244 -2.15 -6.25 28.64
CA LYS A 244 -3.46 -6.00 28.02
C LYS A 244 -4.60 -6.03 29.04
N ILE A 245 -4.55 -6.97 29.98
CA ILE A 245 -5.51 -7.05 31.09
C ILE A 245 -5.43 -5.78 31.94
N GLY A 246 -4.22 -5.33 32.27
CA GLY A 246 -4.00 -4.10 33.02
C GLY A 246 -4.52 -2.85 32.29
N ALA A 247 -4.33 -2.76 30.96
CA ALA A 247 -4.91 -1.70 30.13
C ALA A 247 -6.45 -1.71 30.14
N LEU A 248 -7.08 -2.87 30.00
CA LEU A 248 -8.55 -3.01 30.08
C LEU A 248 -9.10 -2.69 31.47
N LYS A 249 -8.40 -3.10 32.52
CA LYS A 249 -8.75 -2.75 33.90
C LYS A 249 -8.71 -1.24 34.09
N PHE A 250 -7.62 -0.58 33.67
CA PHE A 250 -7.49 0.87 33.71
C PHE A 250 -8.61 1.56 32.94
N ALA A 251 -8.90 1.10 31.71
CA ALA A 251 -9.96 1.67 30.90
C ALA A 251 -11.34 1.54 31.56
N ARG A 252 -11.66 0.38 32.15
CA ARG A 252 -12.91 0.16 32.87
C ARG A 252 -13.04 1.07 34.10
N GLU A 253 -11.98 1.21 34.88
CA GLU A 253 -11.96 2.02 36.10
C GLU A 253 -12.04 3.53 35.81
N THR A 254 -11.48 3.96 34.67
CA THR A 254 -11.50 5.37 34.22
C THR A 254 -12.64 5.70 33.25
N LYS A 255 -13.45 4.71 32.88
CA LYS A 255 -14.53 4.82 31.87
C LYS A 255 -14.04 5.22 30.48
N LEU A 256 -12.81 4.86 30.15
CA LEU A 256 -12.23 5.02 28.83
C LEU A 256 -12.84 3.97 27.87
N PRO A 257 -13.36 4.36 26.69
CA PRO A 257 -13.85 3.42 25.70
C PRO A 257 -12.78 2.39 25.30
N ALA A 258 -13.17 1.12 25.22
CA ALA A 258 -12.27 0.03 24.86
C ALA A 258 -12.90 -0.87 23.79
N LEU A 259 -12.12 -1.21 22.77
CA LEU A 259 -12.47 -2.19 21.73
C LEU A 259 -11.50 -3.37 21.81
N GLY A 260 -12.02 -4.54 22.18
CA GLY A 260 -11.27 -5.80 22.21
C GLY A 260 -11.45 -6.60 20.92
N LEU A 261 -10.36 -6.99 20.27
CA LEU A 261 -10.37 -7.79 19.04
C LEU A 261 -9.80 -9.19 19.30
N CYS A 262 -10.59 -10.24 19.07
CA CYS A 262 -10.19 -11.64 19.25
C CYS A 262 -9.59 -11.90 20.65
N LEU A 263 -8.26 -11.93 20.81
CA LEU A 263 -7.61 -12.01 22.12
C LEU A 263 -8.02 -10.85 23.05
N GLY A 264 -8.33 -9.66 22.51
CA GLY A 264 -8.81 -8.55 23.33
C GLY A 264 -10.21 -8.75 23.91
N LEU A 265 -11.00 -9.70 23.37
CA LEU A 265 -12.31 -10.10 23.93
C LEU A 265 -12.18 -11.19 24.99
N GLN A 266 -11.21 -12.10 24.84
CA GLN A 266 -10.94 -13.23 25.74
C GLN A 266 -10.55 -12.72 27.14
#